data_AF-A0AB39RC55-F1
#
_entry.id   AF-A0AB39RC55-F1
#
_cell.length_a   1.000
_cell.length_b   1.000
_cell.length_c   1.000
_cell.angle_alpha   90.00
_cell.angle_beta   90.00
_cell.angle_gamma   90.00
#
_symmetry.space_group_name_H-M   'P 1'
#
loop_
_entity.id
_entity.type
_entity.pdbx_description
1 polymer ?
#
loop_
_entity_poly.entity_id
_entity_poly.type
_entity_poly.pdbx_seq_one_letter_code
_entity_poly.pdbx_strand_id
1 'polypeptide(L)'
;MRQDLAVVCAVLFPRTVRGGWLGRELAVVRAASLVGTGRGGLLRQDLGVVCAGVFPRIARGGWLGRELAVVRAVSPPGTSGGGGLSRGEVEGREAPLSGADALPASQGGPNGRLWHLPSPSRVGDVHRTSRAGRGCRRTRRAAAVAVLVLLGVTAAPAFAAPGASEERDAQLVYCLDTSHRGDLVAAAVRLGLLKADAAAQDTVRPTGSGGRMTLEKWAERRQDDFGRACSALMAAESDSPGAAAKDTAEDDWFVTLLKSLPLLAAGALITLGGQLSERVSAERRQIKQQLDSGEAAFRTAVREYLAAYERDAHADHTAVLTARDALTGTLAQVAGPGARRSAARRLADELPLARPLPDARDGAFLGTHARAQEAQGVRQTVDGRLRIVPDLNGRALYWRWRTLREHPAPATPGAAA
;
A
#
# COMPACT_ATOMS: atom_id res chain seq x y z
N MET A 1 -27.25 8.96 24.28
CA MET A 1 -26.55 7.65 24.29
C MET A 1 -27.35 6.66 23.46
N ARG A 2 -26.94 6.42 22.22
CA ARG A 2 -27.39 5.29 21.39
C ARG A 2 -26.24 4.96 20.44
N GLN A 3 -25.65 3.81 20.64
CA GLN A 3 -24.76 3.15 19.70
C GLN A 3 -25.60 2.07 19.04
N ASP A 4 -25.77 2.14 17.72
CA ASP A 4 -26.14 1.00 16.90
C ASP A 4 -25.20 1.02 15.69
N LEU A 5 -24.07 0.34 15.85
CA LEU A 5 -23.14 -0.01 14.78
C LEU A 5 -23.50 -1.42 14.32
N ALA A 6 -24.31 -1.53 13.26
CA ALA A 6 -24.47 -2.77 12.54
C ALA A 6 -23.29 -2.94 11.57
N VAL A 7 -22.28 -3.72 11.98
CA VAL A 7 -21.22 -4.20 11.08
C VAL A 7 -21.71 -5.49 10.45
N VAL A 8 -22.13 -5.44 9.19
CA VAL A 8 -22.41 -6.62 8.37
C VAL A 8 -21.10 -7.09 7.75
N CYS A 9 -20.49 -8.11 8.32
CA CYS A 9 -19.41 -8.86 7.67
C CYS A 9 -20.01 -9.85 6.67
N ALA A 10 -20.09 -9.47 5.40
CA ALA A 10 -20.33 -10.42 4.32
C ALA A 10 -19.02 -11.16 3.98
N VAL A 11 -18.84 -12.36 4.52
CA VAL A 11 -17.81 -13.30 4.08
C VAL A 11 -18.29 -13.95 2.78
N LEU A 12 -17.83 -13.44 1.64
CA LEU A 12 -18.05 -14.08 0.34
C LEU A 12 -17.03 -15.23 0.18
N PHE A 13 -17.54 -16.46 0.23
CA PHE A 13 -16.81 -17.66 -0.19
C PHE A 13 -16.55 -17.63 -1.71
N PRO A 14 -15.32 -17.85 -2.20
CA PRO A 14 -15.10 -18.11 -3.61
C PRO A 14 -15.56 -19.53 -3.94
N ARG A 15 -16.70 -19.64 -4.63
CA ARG A 15 -17.18 -20.88 -5.24
C ARG A 15 -16.36 -21.13 -6.52
N THR A 16 -15.34 -21.98 -6.45
CA THR A 16 -14.61 -22.47 -7.61
C THR A 16 -15.48 -23.47 -8.38
N VAL A 17 -16.18 -23.00 -9.41
CA VAL A 17 -16.77 -23.87 -10.44
C VAL A 17 -15.77 -23.94 -11.59
N ARG A 18 -15.15 -25.11 -11.76
CA ARG A 18 -14.29 -25.40 -12.92
C ARG A 18 -14.80 -26.68 -13.60
N GLY A 19 -15.55 -26.47 -14.67
CA GLY A 19 -15.98 -27.45 -15.67
C GLY A 19 -16.69 -26.62 -16.74
N GLY A 20 -16.11 -26.45 -17.92
CA GLY A 20 -16.28 -27.37 -19.03
C GLY A 20 -17.00 -26.60 -20.14
N TRP A 21 -16.53 -26.77 -21.37
CA TRP A 21 -16.87 -25.95 -22.53
C TRP A 21 -18.35 -25.98 -22.98
N LEU A 22 -18.69 -24.91 -23.72
CA LEU A 22 -19.84 -24.67 -24.63
C LEU A 22 -21.21 -24.32 -24.01
N GLY A 23 -21.51 -23.02 -24.06
CA GLY A 23 -22.87 -22.48 -23.87
C GLY A 23 -22.84 -20.98 -23.68
N ARG A 24 -22.97 -20.21 -24.78
CA ARG A 24 -23.26 -18.77 -24.71
C ARG A 24 -24.66 -18.60 -24.10
N GLU A 25 -24.74 -18.18 -22.85
CA GLU A 25 -25.90 -17.46 -22.33
C GLU A 25 -25.45 -16.20 -21.60
N LEU A 26 -25.97 -15.06 -22.06
CA LEU A 26 -25.87 -13.76 -21.40
C LEU A 26 -26.77 -13.79 -20.17
N ALA A 27 -26.19 -13.98 -18.99
CA ALA A 27 -26.86 -13.66 -17.74
C ALA A 27 -26.90 -12.13 -17.57
N VAL A 28 -27.97 -11.51 -18.06
CA VAL A 28 -28.34 -10.14 -17.68
C VAL A 28 -28.85 -10.21 -16.24
N VAL A 29 -27.98 -9.89 -15.27
CA VAL A 29 -28.43 -9.66 -13.89
C VAL A 29 -29.14 -8.30 -13.87
N ARG A 30 -30.46 -8.35 -14.07
CA ARG A 30 -31.35 -7.20 -13.91
C ARG A 30 -31.57 -7.03 -12.41
N ALA A 31 -30.87 -6.09 -11.78
CA ALA A 31 -31.21 -5.64 -10.44
C ALA A 31 -32.60 -5.00 -10.50
N ALA A 32 -33.61 -5.71 -10.05
CA ALA A 32 -34.95 -5.17 -9.86
C ALA A 32 -34.92 -4.25 -8.62
N SER A 33 -34.86 -2.94 -8.85
CA SER A 33 -35.25 -1.98 -7.82
C SER A 33 -36.74 -2.12 -7.57
N LEU A 34 -37.10 -2.70 -6.41
CA LEU A 34 -38.43 -2.57 -5.83
C LEU A 34 -38.58 -1.11 -5.38
N VAL A 35 -39.07 -0.25 -6.29
CA VAL A 35 -39.61 1.06 -5.94
C VAL A 35 -40.97 0.81 -5.31
N GLY A 36 -41.00 0.74 -3.98
CA GLY A 36 -42.23 0.86 -3.22
C GLY A 36 -42.76 2.28 -3.38
N THR A 37 -43.91 2.43 -4.02
CA THR A 37 -44.68 3.68 -4.08
C THR A 37 -45.32 3.96 -2.72
N GLY A 38 -44.49 4.36 -1.75
CA GLY A 38 -44.90 4.90 -0.47
C GLY A 38 -45.10 6.41 -0.60
N ARG A 39 -46.37 6.81 -0.72
CA ARG A 39 -46.83 8.20 -0.78
C ARG A 39 -46.58 8.88 0.57
N GLY A 40 -45.67 9.86 0.63
CA GLY A 40 -45.64 10.84 1.72
C GLY A 40 -44.26 11.37 2.10
N GLY A 41 -44.11 12.69 2.08
CA GLY A 41 -43.18 13.40 2.95
C GLY A 41 -41.92 13.93 2.28
N LEU A 42 -41.97 15.22 1.92
CA LEU A 42 -40.82 16.09 1.70
C LEU A 42 -39.74 15.88 2.76
N LEU A 43 -38.51 15.55 2.35
CA LEU A 43 -37.31 16.24 2.81
C LEU A 43 -36.15 15.91 1.86
N ARG A 44 -35.59 17.00 1.36
CA ARG A 44 -34.50 17.16 0.42
C ARG A 44 -33.18 16.76 1.09
N GLN A 45 -32.42 15.86 0.49
CA GLN A 45 -30.96 15.78 0.61
C GLN A 45 -30.40 15.11 -0.65
N ASP A 46 -29.97 15.96 -1.59
CA ASP A 46 -29.15 15.58 -2.73
C ASP A 46 -27.72 15.35 -2.25
N LEU A 47 -27.23 14.12 -2.32
CA LEU A 47 -25.80 13.78 -2.39
C LEU A 47 -25.65 12.47 -3.19
N GLY A 48 -25.82 12.58 -4.51
CA GLY A 48 -25.47 11.53 -5.45
C GLY A 48 -24.00 11.63 -5.86
N VAL A 49 -23.13 10.90 -5.18
CA VAL A 49 -21.75 10.65 -5.64
C VAL A 49 -21.81 9.62 -6.76
N VAL A 50 -21.62 10.05 -8.00
CA VAL A 50 -21.45 9.17 -9.17
C VAL A 50 -19.96 8.82 -9.29
N CYS A 51 -19.56 7.67 -8.75
CA CYS A 51 -18.25 7.09 -9.07
C CYS A 51 -18.32 6.40 -10.44
N ALA A 52 -18.00 7.13 -11.51
CA ALA A 52 -17.70 6.55 -12.81
C ALA A 52 -16.33 5.85 -12.73
N GLY A 53 -16.35 4.54 -12.43
CA GLY A 53 -15.16 3.70 -12.52
C GLY A 53 -14.76 3.46 -13.97
N VAL A 54 -13.89 4.31 -14.51
CA VAL A 54 -13.19 4.04 -15.78
C VAL A 54 -12.09 3.02 -15.51
N PHE A 55 -12.29 1.78 -15.95
CA PHE A 55 -11.24 0.76 -15.97
C PHE A 55 -10.33 0.96 -17.19
N PRO A 56 -9.02 1.22 -17.03
CA PRO A 56 -8.09 1.17 -18.14
C PRO A 56 -7.82 -0.29 -18.53
N ARG A 57 -8.23 -0.65 -19.75
CA ARG A 57 -7.95 -1.93 -20.38
C ARG A 57 -6.47 -1.97 -20.78
N ILE A 58 -5.64 -2.63 -19.98
CA ILE A 58 -4.25 -2.94 -20.36
C ILE A 58 -4.28 -4.08 -21.38
N ALA A 59 -4.17 -3.74 -22.66
CA ALA A 59 -3.90 -4.70 -23.73
C ALA A 59 -2.38 -4.83 -23.91
N ARG A 60 -1.83 -6.03 -23.67
CA ARG A 60 -0.49 -6.42 -24.11
C ARG A 60 -0.60 -7.11 -25.47
N GLY A 61 0.10 -6.57 -26.46
CA GLY A 61 0.72 -7.30 -27.58
C GLY A 61 -0.17 -7.66 -28.78
N GLY A 62 0.19 -7.12 -29.95
CA GLY A 62 -0.28 -7.61 -31.24
C GLY A 62 -0.22 -6.56 -32.34
N TRP A 63 0.88 -6.53 -33.08
CA TRP A 63 1.01 -5.80 -34.35
C TRP A 63 0.02 -6.31 -35.40
N LEU A 64 -0.40 -5.38 -36.28
CA LEU A 64 -1.14 -5.48 -37.55
C LEU A 64 -2.62 -5.08 -37.50
N GLY A 65 -2.95 -4.09 -38.35
CA GLY A 65 -4.32 -3.77 -38.75
C GLY A 65 -4.70 -2.32 -38.55
N ARG A 66 -4.46 -1.49 -39.58
CA ARG A 66 -5.15 -0.20 -39.76
C ARG A 66 -6.65 -0.48 -39.93
N GLU A 67 -7.48 0.08 -39.06
CA GLU A 67 -8.82 0.56 -39.44
C GLU A 67 -9.16 1.81 -38.63
N LEU A 68 -9.52 2.87 -39.35
CA LEU A 68 -10.00 4.14 -38.82
C LEU A 68 -11.45 3.96 -38.37
N ALA A 69 -11.70 3.91 -37.07
CA ALA A 69 -13.03 4.09 -36.52
C ALA A 69 -13.22 5.56 -36.13
N VAL A 70 -13.92 6.30 -37.00
CA VAL A 70 -14.45 7.64 -36.72
C VAL A 70 -15.53 7.51 -35.65
N VAL A 71 -15.21 7.89 -34.41
CA VAL A 71 -16.21 8.03 -33.35
C VAL A 71 -16.89 9.39 -33.52
N ARG A 72 -18.13 9.33 -34.02
CA ARG A 72 -19.07 10.43 -34.19
C ARG A 72 -19.46 10.95 -32.79
N ALA A 73 -19.11 12.20 -32.49
CA ALA A 73 -19.57 12.89 -31.30
C ALA A 73 -21.10 13.05 -31.35
N VAL A 74 -21.80 12.52 -30.34
CA VAL A 74 -23.22 12.77 -30.09
C VAL A 74 -23.30 14.03 -29.23
N SER A 75 -23.77 15.12 -29.83
CA SER A 75 -24.12 16.36 -29.13
C SER A 75 -25.36 16.16 -28.27
N PRO A 76 -25.42 16.67 -27.03
CA PRO A 76 -26.67 16.81 -26.30
C PRO A 76 -27.51 17.99 -26.84
N PRO A 77 -28.85 17.91 -26.72
CA PRO A 77 -29.79 18.84 -27.34
C PRO A 77 -29.77 20.23 -26.69
N GLY A 78 -29.86 21.25 -27.55
CA GLY A 78 -30.02 22.64 -27.18
C GLY A 78 -31.35 22.88 -26.47
N THR A 79 -31.28 23.55 -25.32
CA THR A 79 -32.41 24.20 -24.69
C THR A 79 -32.56 25.59 -25.29
N SER A 80 -33.48 25.66 -26.25
CA SER A 80 -34.15 26.88 -26.67
C SER A 80 -34.95 27.43 -25.49
N GLY A 81 -34.58 28.62 -25.02
CA GLY A 81 -35.28 29.37 -23.99
C GLY A 81 -35.13 30.86 -24.28
N GLY A 82 -36.00 31.38 -25.14
CA GLY A 82 -36.16 32.81 -25.36
C GLY A 82 -36.92 33.48 -24.21
N GLY A 83 -36.67 34.77 -24.03
CA GLY A 83 -37.26 35.65 -23.03
C GLY A 83 -36.14 36.40 -22.31
N GLY A 84 -36.02 37.71 -22.34
CA GLY A 84 -36.92 38.77 -22.72
C GLY A 84 -36.40 40.01 -21.98
N LEU A 85 -36.30 41.13 -22.69
CA LEU A 85 -36.41 42.52 -22.21
C LEU A 85 -36.06 42.77 -20.73
N SER A 86 -35.02 43.56 -20.47
CA SER A 86 -35.16 44.82 -19.73
C SER A 86 -33.89 45.66 -19.80
N ARG A 87 -34.04 46.75 -20.55
CA ARG A 87 -33.18 47.92 -20.63
C ARG A 87 -33.67 48.89 -19.54
N GLY A 88 -32.79 49.27 -18.64
CA GLY A 88 -32.89 50.43 -17.75
C GLY A 88 -31.45 50.73 -17.33
N GLU A 89 -30.77 51.76 -17.79
CA GLU A 89 -31.13 53.19 -17.75
C GLU A 89 -31.50 53.61 -16.33
N VAL A 90 -30.47 53.83 -15.50
CA VAL A 90 -30.55 54.78 -14.39
C VAL A 90 -29.30 55.65 -14.42
N GLU A 91 -29.63 56.90 -14.71
CA GLU A 91 -28.90 58.14 -14.74
C GLU A 91 -28.43 58.60 -13.35
N GLY A 92 -27.30 59.30 -13.32
CA GLY A 92 -27.10 60.48 -12.47
C GLY A 92 -26.80 60.28 -10.98
N ARG A 93 -25.54 60.55 -10.60
CA ARG A 93 -25.26 61.55 -9.56
C ARG A 93 -23.80 62.00 -9.55
N GLU A 94 -23.61 63.26 -9.92
CA GLU A 94 -22.41 64.06 -9.71
C GLU A 94 -22.38 64.68 -8.31
N ALA A 95 -21.13 65.00 -7.90
CA ALA A 95 -20.66 66.05 -6.99
C ALA A 95 -20.65 65.79 -5.45
N PRO A 96 -19.79 66.49 -4.67
CA PRO A 96 -18.54 67.22 -5.01
C PRO A 96 -17.33 66.96 -4.06
N LEU A 97 -16.17 67.45 -4.56
CA LEU A 97 -15.02 68.06 -3.88
C LEU A 97 -15.05 68.23 -2.34
N SER A 98 -13.94 67.87 -1.69
CA SER A 98 -13.07 68.78 -0.90
C SER A 98 -12.38 68.04 0.25
N GLY A 99 -11.06 68.18 0.38
CA GLY A 99 -10.30 67.59 1.47
C GLY A 99 -8.82 67.49 1.18
N ALA A 100 -8.17 68.65 0.98
CA ALA A 100 -6.73 68.77 1.08
C ALA A 100 -6.31 68.51 2.52
N ASP A 101 -5.28 67.68 2.73
CA ASP A 101 -4.33 67.92 3.82
C ASP A 101 -2.95 67.33 3.49
N ALA A 102 -1.96 68.12 3.89
CA ALA A 102 -0.59 68.09 3.44
C ALA A 102 0.26 67.01 4.13
N LEU A 103 1.22 66.49 3.35
CA LEU A 103 2.62 66.14 3.66
C LEU A 103 3.10 66.33 5.13
N PRO A 104 4.03 65.46 5.60
CA PRO A 104 5.42 65.69 5.25
C PRO A 104 6.20 64.48 4.74
N ALA A 105 6.99 64.79 3.72
CA ALA A 105 8.27 64.21 3.32
C ALA A 105 9.02 63.41 4.41
N SER A 106 9.15 62.09 4.18
CA SER A 106 10.22 61.29 4.79
C SER A 106 11.43 61.33 3.86
N GLN A 107 12.42 62.12 4.27
CA GLN A 107 13.73 62.24 3.63
C GLN A 107 14.46 60.90 3.54
N GLY A 108 15.23 60.74 2.47
CA GLY A 108 16.02 59.57 2.17
C GLY A 108 17.15 59.29 3.16
N GLY A 109 17.44 58.00 3.32
CA GLY A 109 18.71 57.51 3.85
C GLY A 109 19.36 56.60 2.81
N PRO A 110 20.53 56.95 2.23
CA PRO A 110 21.28 56.07 1.35
C PRO A 110 22.12 55.12 2.20
N ASN A 111 21.54 54.01 2.64
CA ASN A 111 22.32 52.89 3.17
C ASN A 111 22.33 51.77 2.12
N GLY A 112 23.21 51.94 1.14
CA GLY A 112 23.63 50.87 0.25
C GLY A 112 24.29 49.76 1.08
N ARG A 113 23.50 48.74 1.45
CA ARG A 113 24.06 47.45 1.85
C ARG A 113 24.40 46.68 0.58
N LEU A 114 25.64 46.86 0.13
CA LEU A 114 26.32 45.86 -0.69
C LEU A 114 26.27 44.53 0.07
N TRP A 115 25.44 43.60 -0.40
CA TRP A 115 25.59 42.19 -0.04
C TRP A 115 26.84 41.67 -0.76
N HIS A 116 27.98 41.74 -0.08
CA HIS A 116 29.17 40.98 -0.47
C HIS A 116 28.84 39.49 -0.39
N LEU A 117 28.69 38.86 -1.55
CA LEU A 117 28.75 37.41 -1.70
C LEU A 117 30.13 36.93 -1.23
N PRO A 118 30.23 35.99 -0.28
CA PRO A 118 31.52 35.38 0.06
C PRO A 118 31.98 34.50 -1.10
N SER A 119 33.08 34.93 -1.70
CA SER A 119 33.89 34.15 -2.64
C SER A 119 34.40 32.86 -1.96
N PRO A 120 34.36 31.69 -2.62
CA PRO A 120 34.92 30.47 -2.04
C PRO A 120 36.45 30.49 -2.15
N SER A 121 37.10 30.94 -1.08
CA SER A 121 38.54 30.76 -0.87
C SER A 121 38.87 29.28 -0.76
N ARG A 122 39.77 28.85 -1.64
CA ARG A 122 40.58 27.64 -1.51
C ARG A 122 41.38 27.61 -0.21
N VAL A 123 41.87 26.40 0.08
CA VAL A 123 43.04 26.04 0.89
C VAL A 123 42.76 25.75 2.36
N GLY A 124 43.00 24.49 2.72
CA GLY A 124 43.04 24.02 4.09
C GLY A 124 43.14 22.50 4.21
N ASP A 125 44.05 21.88 3.44
CA ASP A 125 44.52 20.51 3.72
C ASP A 125 45.11 20.48 5.14
N VAL A 126 44.37 19.91 6.08
CA VAL A 126 44.90 19.51 7.38
C VAL A 126 44.84 17.99 7.44
N HIS A 127 45.91 17.38 6.94
CA HIS A 127 46.30 16.03 7.32
C HIS A 127 46.49 15.97 8.84
N ARG A 128 45.45 15.60 9.58
CA ARG A 128 45.57 15.16 10.98
C ARG A 128 45.45 13.65 11.04
N THR A 129 46.57 12.98 10.83
CA THR A 129 46.80 11.57 11.12
C THR A 129 46.75 11.32 12.63
N SER A 130 45.54 11.21 13.19
CA SER A 130 45.37 10.77 14.58
C SER A 130 45.41 9.24 14.65
N ARG A 131 46.63 8.70 14.73
CA ARG A 131 46.90 7.36 15.29
C ARG A 131 46.83 7.47 16.81
N ALA A 132 45.78 6.92 17.44
CA ALA A 132 45.81 6.29 18.77
C ALA A 132 44.38 5.92 19.18
N GLY A 133 44.20 4.77 19.82
CA GLY A 133 42.90 4.33 20.35
C GLY A 133 42.41 2.96 19.87
N ARG A 134 43.32 2.03 19.55
CA ARG A 134 43.00 0.59 19.47
C ARG A 134 43.02 -0.01 20.88
N GLY A 135 41.99 0.28 21.68
CA GLY A 135 41.77 -0.36 22.97
C GLY A 135 40.28 -0.38 23.27
N CYS A 136 39.74 -1.51 23.71
CA CYS A 136 38.36 -1.67 24.22
C CYS A 136 37.17 -1.66 23.23
N ARG A 137 37.34 -2.11 21.98
CA ARG A 137 36.19 -2.51 21.11
C ARG A 137 35.98 -4.03 20.96
N ARG A 138 36.76 -4.87 21.65
CA ARG A 138 36.70 -6.33 21.49
C ARG A 138 35.67 -7.04 22.37
N THR A 139 35.23 -6.48 23.50
CA THR A 139 34.33 -7.18 24.42
C THR A 139 32.84 -7.03 24.09
N ARG A 140 32.41 -5.92 23.46
CA ARG A 140 31.01 -5.75 23.02
C ARG A 140 30.66 -6.46 21.70
N ARG A 141 31.66 -6.87 20.91
CA ARG A 141 31.44 -7.67 19.69
C ARG A 141 31.19 -9.15 19.99
N ALA A 142 31.71 -9.68 21.10
CA ALA A 142 31.51 -11.09 21.47
C ALA A 142 30.05 -11.39 21.86
N ALA A 143 29.39 -10.49 22.60
CA ALA A 143 27.99 -10.68 23.00
C ALA A 143 27.00 -10.57 21.82
N ALA A 144 27.27 -9.70 20.84
CA ALA A 144 26.42 -9.57 19.65
C ALA A 144 26.56 -10.75 18.67
N VAL A 145 27.73 -11.39 18.61
CA VAL A 145 27.95 -12.58 17.77
C VAL A 145 27.29 -13.82 18.37
N ALA A 146 27.29 -13.99 19.70
CA ALA A 146 26.61 -15.13 20.33
C ALA A 146 25.10 -15.17 20.07
N VAL A 147 24.43 -14.02 20.07
CA VAL A 147 22.98 -13.94 19.76
C VAL A 147 22.70 -14.21 18.27
N LEU A 148 23.58 -13.77 17.36
CA LEU A 148 23.45 -14.06 15.92
C LEU A 148 23.73 -15.53 15.58
N VAL A 149 24.64 -16.20 16.30
CA VAL A 149 24.93 -17.63 16.11
C VAL A 149 23.80 -18.50 16.65
N LEU A 150 23.16 -18.14 17.78
CA LEU A 150 21.98 -18.84 18.27
C LEU A 150 20.75 -18.68 17.35
N LEU A 151 20.61 -17.56 16.64
CA LEU A 151 19.57 -17.38 15.62
C LEU A 151 19.89 -18.06 14.28
N GLY A 152 21.16 -18.37 14.01
CA GLY A 152 21.61 -18.99 12.76
C GLY A 152 21.45 -20.51 12.70
N VAL A 153 21.42 -21.19 13.85
CA VAL A 153 21.35 -22.67 13.91
C VAL A 153 19.90 -23.20 13.83
N THR A 154 18.88 -22.34 13.98
CA THR A 154 17.47 -22.73 13.82
C THR A 154 16.86 -22.27 12.49
N ALA A 155 17.65 -21.71 11.58
CA ALA A 155 17.22 -21.44 10.21
C ALA A 155 17.30 -22.71 9.35
N ALA A 156 16.55 -23.75 9.73
CA ALA A 156 16.11 -24.72 8.74
C ALA A 156 15.36 -23.93 7.63
N PRO A 157 15.54 -24.27 6.35
CA PRO A 157 14.94 -23.55 5.23
C PRO A 157 13.42 -23.59 5.35
N ALA A 158 12.86 -22.56 5.95
CA ALA A 158 11.45 -22.37 6.11
C ALA A 158 10.87 -21.90 4.76
N PHE A 159 10.12 -22.81 4.13
CA PHE A 159 9.11 -22.55 3.11
C PHE A 159 9.62 -22.12 1.71
N ALA A 160 10.24 -23.07 1.01
CA ALA A 160 9.63 -23.37 -0.28
C ALA A 160 8.25 -23.96 0.07
N ALA A 161 7.15 -23.40 -0.44
CA ALA A 161 5.85 -24.04 -0.35
C ALA A 161 6.08 -25.52 -0.71
N PRO A 162 5.80 -26.49 0.19
CA PRO A 162 6.06 -27.89 -0.11
C PRO A 162 5.46 -28.11 -1.47
N GLY A 163 6.32 -28.46 -2.43
CA GLY A 163 5.84 -28.74 -3.78
C GLY A 163 4.70 -29.73 -3.57
N ALA A 164 3.52 -29.47 -4.13
CA ALA A 164 2.31 -30.25 -3.87
C ALA A 164 2.48 -31.78 -4.06
N SER A 165 3.65 -32.21 -4.56
CA SER A 165 4.17 -33.57 -4.54
C SER A 165 4.55 -34.08 -3.14
N GLU A 166 5.42 -33.42 -2.37
CA GLU A 166 5.97 -34.01 -1.12
C GLU A 166 4.89 -34.25 -0.07
N GLU A 167 3.97 -33.29 0.07
CA GLU A 167 2.84 -33.42 1.00
C GLU A 167 1.83 -34.47 0.53
N ARG A 168 1.68 -34.64 -0.80
CA ARG A 168 0.82 -35.68 -1.38
C ARG A 168 1.44 -37.08 -1.21
N ASP A 169 2.75 -37.20 -1.35
CA ASP A 169 3.47 -38.45 -1.15
C ASP A 169 3.40 -38.89 0.32
N ALA A 170 3.55 -37.95 1.26
CA ALA A 170 3.36 -38.21 2.68
C ALA A 170 1.92 -38.67 3.01
N GLN A 171 0.91 -38.00 2.46
CA GLN A 171 -0.50 -38.39 2.62
C GLN A 171 -0.79 -39.78 2.05
N LEU A 172 -0.20 -40.11 0.90
CA LEU A 172 -0.38 -41.40 0.26
C LEU A 172 0.24 -42.53 1.09
N VAL A 173 1.45 -42.33 1.62
CA VAL A 173 2.09 -43.30 2.52
C VAL A 173 1.29 -43.48 3.81
N TYR A 174 0.83 -42.37 4.42
CA TYR A 174 0.03 -42.41 5.64
C TYR A 174 -1.27 -43.21 5.45
N CYS A 175 -2.04 -42.88 4.41
CA CYS A 175 -3.36 -43.48 4.18
C CYS A 175 -3.31 -44.90 3.60
N LEU A 176 -2.18 -45.33 3.01
CA LEU A 176 -1.99 -46.72 2.54
C LEU A 176 -1.32 -47.64 3.57
N ASP A 177 -0.89 -47.10 4.72
CA ASP A 177 -0.34 -47.90 5.81
C ASP A 177 -1.38 -48.89 6.34
N THR A 178 -0.94 -50.10 6.65
CA THR A 178 -1.80 -51.20 7.09
C THR A 178 -2.67 -50.86 8.30
N SER A 179 -2.20 -49.96 9.17
CA SER A 179 -2.94 -49.51 10.36
C SER A 179 -4.12 -48.59 10.02
N HIS A 180 -4.03 -47.81 8.94
CA HIS A 180 -5.05 -46.81 8.56
C HIS A 180 -5.97 -47.28 7.42
N ARG A 181 -5.67 -48.40 6.74
CA ARG A 181 -6.49 -48.92 5.61
C ARG A 181 -7.95 -49.12 5.98
N GLY A 182 -8.24 -49.68 7.15
CA GLY A 182 -9.61 -49.92 7.61
C GLY A 182 -10.40 -48.62 7.78
N ASP A 183 -9.78 -47.62 8.41
CA ASP A 183 -10.40 -46.33 8.67
C ASP A 183 -10.53 -45.48 7.41
N LEU A 184 -9.59 -45.59 6.48
CA LEU A 184 -9.69 -44.98 5.15
C LEU A 184 -10.91 -45.51 4.39
N VAL A 185 -11.12 -46.83 4.38
CA VAL A 185 -12.28 -47.45 3.75
C VAL A 185 -13.57 -47.00 4.44
N ALA A 186 -13.59 -46.96 5.78
CA ALA A 186 -14.74 -46.48 6.54
C ALA A 186 -15.07 -45.02 6.22
N ALA A 187 -14.08 -44.13 6.16
CA ALA A 187 -14.24 -42.74 5.76
C ALA A 187 -14.77 -42.62 4.33
N ALA A 188 -14.23 -43.39 3.39
CA ALA A 188 -14.66 -43.39 1.99
C ALA A 188 -16.10 -43.90 1.82
N VAL A 189 -16.53 -44.91 2.58
CA VAL A 189 -17.94 -45.37 2.62
C VAL A 189 -18.85 -44.29 3.19
N ARG A 190 -18.46 -43.63 4.31
CA ARG A 190 -19.22 -42.53 4.91
C ARG A 190 -19.39 -41.33 3.97
N LEU A 191 -18.38 -41.05 3.15
CA LEU A 191 -18.42 -40.01 2.11
C LEU A 191 -19.18 -40.44 0.84
N GLY A 192 -19.67 -41.68 0.77
CA GLY A 192 -20.37 -42.23 -0.39
C GLY A 192 -19.46 -42.51 -1.60
N LEU A 193 -18.14 -42.55 -1.41
CA LEU A 193 -17.14 -42.78 -2.46
C LEU A 193 -16.99 -44.27 -2.79
N LEU A 194 -17.16 -45.12 -1.78
CA LEU A 194 -17.18 -46.57 -1.90
C LEU A 194 -18.55 -47.13 -1.49
N LYS A 195 -18.92 -48.28 -2.06
CA LYS A 195 -20.12 -49.01 -1.63
C LYS A 195 -19.82 -49.89 -0.40
N ALA A 196 -20.82 -50.10 0.45
CA ALA A 196 -20.70 -50.85 1.70
C ALA A 196 -20.65 -52.39 1.50
N ASP A 197 -20.91 -52.89 0.30
CA ASP A 197 -20.92 -54.31 -0.07
C ASP A 197 -19.50 -54.90 -0.13
N ALA A 198 -19.04 -55.33 1.05
CA ALA A 198 -17.90 -56.20 1.32
C ALA A 198 -16.54 -55.67 0.83
N ALA A 199 -15.92 -54.84 1.68
CA ALA A 199 -14.47 -54.72 1.70
C ALA A 199 -13.88 -56.07 2.17
N ALA A 200 -13.58 -56.97 1.23
CA ALA A 200 -12.55 -57.98 1.49
C ALA A 200 -11.24 -57.22 1.72
N GLN A 201 -10.37 -57.72 2.61
CA GLN A 201 -9.30 -56.95 3.30
C GLN A 201 -8.49 -55.94 2.46
N ASP A 202 -8.39 -56.08 1.14
CA ASP A 202 -7.74 -55.10 0.25
C ASP A 202 -8.51 -54.74 -1.03
N THR A 203 -9.80 -55.10 -1.13
CA THR A 203 -10.61 -54.86 -2.34
C THR A 203 -11.75 -53.90 -2.05
N VAL A 204 -11.80 -52.80 -2.81
CA VAL A 204 -12.81 -51.75 -2.73
C VAL A 204 -13.65 -51.69 -3.99
N ARG A 205 -14.90 -51.23 -3.86
CA ARG A 205 -15.83 -51.02 -4.98
C ARG A 205 -16.30 -49.56 -5.00
N PRO A 206 -15.77 -48.72 -5.90
CA PRO A 206 -16.23 -47.34 -6.05
C PRO A 206 -17.72 -47.25 -6.40
N THR A 207 -18.39 -46.18 -5.96
CA THR A 207 -19.83 -45.97 -6.19
C THR A 207 -20.17 -45.70 -7.67
N GLY A 208 -19.17 -45.31 -8.48
CA GLY A 208 -19.31 -45.06 -9.93
C GLY A 208 -18.97 -46.26 -10.83
N SER A 209 -18.67 -45.99 -12.10
CA SER A 209 -18.17 -46.99 -13.05
C SER A 209 -16.78 -47.47 -12.62
N GLY A 210 -16.71 -48.74 -12.22
CA GLY A 210 -15.49 -49.37 -11.76
C GLY A 210 -15.83 -50.71 -11.13
N GLY A 211 -15.24 -51.79 -11.65
CA GLY A 211 -15.30 -53.08 -10.97
C GLY A 211 -14.60 -53.03 -9.61
N ARG A 212 -14.56 -54.17 -8.94
CA ARG A 212 -13.73 -54.36 -7.75
C ARG A 212 -12.26 -54.07 -8.09
N MET A 213 -11.58 -53.29 -7.26
CA MET A 213 -10.16 -52.96 -7.42
C MET A 213 -9.47 -52.89 -6.06
N THR A 214 -8.13 -52.95 -6.06
CA THR A 214 -7.38 -52.80 -4.81
C THR A 214 -7.33 -51.34 -4.35
N LEU A 215 -7.04 -51.10 -3.07
CA LEU A 215 -6.87 -49.75 -2.51
C LEU A 215 -5.80 -48.94 -3.26
N GLU A 216 -4.68 -49.58 -3.63
CA GLU A 216 -3.60 -48.95 -4.41
C GLU A 216 -4.08 -48.55 -5.81
N LYS A 217 -4.80 -49.45 -6.50
CA LYS A 217 -5.39 -49.13 -7.81
C LYS A 217 -6.46 -48.05 -7.73
N TRP A 218 -7.17 -47.95 -6.61
CA TRP A 218 -8.13 -46.87 -6.37
C TRP A 218 -7.40 -45.54 -6.18
N ALA A 219 -6.32 -45.50 -5.40
CA ALA A 219 -5.47 -44.32 -5.22
C ALA A 219 -4.91 -43.82 -6.57
N GLU A 220 -4.44 -44.73 -7.43
CA GLU A 220 -3.89 -44.39 -8.75
C GLU A 220 -4.95 -43.88 -9.74
N ARG A 221 -6.10 -44.58 -9.84
CA ARG A 221 -7.11 -44.32 -10.88
C ARG A 221 -8.15 -43.28 -10.48
N ARG A 222 -8.31 -43.02 -9.19
CA ARG A 222 -9.32 -42.11 -8.61
C ARG A 222 -8.67 -41.19 -7.57
N GLN A 223 -7.58 -40.53 -7.95
CA GLN A 223 -6.75 -39.68 -7.07
C GLN A 223 -7.57 -38.66 -6.27
N ASP A 224 -8.56 -38.02 -6.89
CA ASP A 224 -9.40 -37.01 -6.22
C ASP A 224 -10.29 -37.62 -5.13
N ASP A 225 -10.92 -38.77 -5.41
CA ASP A 225 -11.78 -39.46 -4.44
C ASP A 225 -10.95 -40.03 -3.29
N PHE A 226 -9.79 -40.63 -3.61
CA PHE A 226 -8.84 -41.11 -2.61
C PHE A 226 -8.35 -39.98 -1.70
N GLY A 227 -7.90 -38.86 -2.30
CA GLY A 227 -7.43 -37.69 -1.55
C GLY A 227 -8.50 -37.08 -0.66
N ARG A 228 -9.76 -37.09 -1.10
CA ARG A 228 -10.90 -36.64 -0.29
C ARG A 228 -11.19 -37.57 0.90
N ALA A 229 -11.07 -38.89 0.73
CA ALA A 229 -11.21 -39.83 1.84
C ALA A 229 -10.04 -39.74 2.82
N CYS A 230 -8.81 -39.64 2.31
CA CYS A 230 -7.59 -39.54 3.10
C CYS A 230 -7.55 -38.23 3.92
N SER A 231 -7.94 -37.09 3.32
CA SER A 231 -8.06 -35.83 4.07
C SER A 231 -9.13 -35.86 5.15
N ALA A 232 -10.27 -36.54 4.92
CA ALA A 232 -11.29 -36.73 5.94
C ALA A 232 -10.84 -37.63 7.09
N LEU A 233 -10.04 -38.67 6.79
CA LEU A 233 -9.43 -39.54 7.81
C LEU A 233 -8.46 -38.74 8.69
N MET A 234 -7.51 -38.03 8.09
CA MET A 234 -6.55 -37.22 8.85
C MET A 234 -7.24 -36.15 9.70
N ALA A 235 -8.30 -35.52 9.19
CA ALA A 235 -9.10 -34.56 9.97
C ALA A 235 -9.76 -35.21 11.18
N ALA A 236 -10.35 -36.40 11.00
CA ALA A 236 -11.00 -37.14 12.09
C ALA A 236 -10.01 -37.60 13.18
N GLU A 237 -8.79 -37.96 12.80
CA GLU A 237 -7.73 -38.29 13.76
C GLU A 237 -7.20 -37.05 14.49
N SER A 238 -7.07 -35.91 13.79
CA SER A 238 -6.65 -34.64 14.43
C SER A 238 -7.68 -34.08 15.40
N ASP A 239 -8.97 -34.36 15.16
CA ASP A 239 -10.09 -33.93 16.01
C ASP A 239 -10.41 -34.93 17.13
N SER A 240 -9.61 -35.99 17.32
CA SER A 240 -9.77 -36.94 18.43
C SER A 240 -8.91 -36.53 19.63
N PRO A 241 -9.45 -35.78 20.62
CA PRO A 241 -8.70 -35.36 21.81
C PRO A 241 -8.34 -36.51 22.78
N GLY A 242 -8.44 -37.78 22.35
CA GLY A 242 -8.47 -38.94 23.25
C GLY A 242 -7.23 -39.85 23.26
N ALA A 243 -6.27 -39.72 22.33
CA ALA A 243 -5.16 -40.68 22.24
C ALA A 243 -3.94 -40.34 23.15
N ALA A 244 -3.93 -39.17 23.80
CA ALA A 244 -2.82 -38.73 24.63
C ALA A 244 -2.94 -39.05 26.14
N ALA A 245 -4.01 -39.74 26.57
CA ALA A 245 -4.30 -39.93 27.99
C ALA A 245 -4.63 -41.39 28.34
N LYS A 246 -3.74 -42.32 28.00
CA LYS A 246 -3.75 -43.65 28.60
C LYS A 246 -2.41 -43.94 29.29
N ASP A 247 -2.43 -43.70 30.60
CA ASP A 247 -1.70 -44.42 31.64
C ASP A 247 -0.16 -44.45 31.60
N THR A 248 0.46 -43.27 31.67
CA THR A 248 1.79 -43.15 32.30
C THR A 248 1.88 -41.86 33.12
N ALA A 249 1.85 -42.01 34.45
CA ALA A 249 2.33 -41.08 35.49
C ALA A 249 1.92 -39.60 35.36
N GLU A 250 1.02 -39.17 36.25
CA GLU A 250 0.44 -37.82 36.34
C GLU A 250 1.46 -36.66 36.49
N ASP A 251 2.75 -36.95 36.66
CA ASP A 251 3.82 -35.96 36.84
C ASP A 251 4.59 -35.57 35.55
N ASP A 252 4.55 -36.36 34.45
CA ASP A 252 5.45 -36.12 33.29
C ASP A 252 4.81 -35.35 32.12
N TRP A 253 3.48 -35.32 32.05
CA TRP A 253 2.78 -34.57 30.98
C TRP A 253 2.94 -33.05 31.14
N PHE A 254 2.97 -32.54 32.38
CA PHE A 254 3.18 -31.12 32.66
C PHE A 254 4.61 -30.69 32.33
N VAL A 255 5.60 -31.55 32.61
CA VAL A 255 7.01 -31.33 32.23
C VAL A 255 7.16 -31.33 30.70
N THR A 256 6.47 -32.23 30.01
CA THR A 256 6.44 -32.30 28.54
C THR A 256 5.75 -31.08 27.91
N LEU A 257 4.66 -30.60 28.53
CA LEU A 257 3.99 -29.37 28.14
C LEU A 257 4.88 -28.15 28.36
N LEU A 258 5.57 -28.04 29.50
CA LEU A 258 6.53 -26.95 29.75
C LEU A 258 7.71 -26.99 28.78
N LYS A 259 8.19 -28.18 28.40
CA LYS A 259 9.26 -28.34 27.40
C LYS A 259 8.81 -27.94 26.00
N SER A 260 7.53 -28.10 25.66
CA SER A 260 6.96 -27.71 24.35
C SER A 260 6.39 -26.28 24.33
N LEU A 261 6.17 -25.66 25.50
CA LEU A 261 5.68 -24.28 25.63
C LEU A 261 6.51 -23.25 24.83
N PRO A 262 7.85 -23.30 24.78
CA PRO A 262 8.64 -22.36 23.98
C PRO A 262 8.38 -22.48 22.48
N LEU A 263 8.15 -23.70 21.98
CA LEU A 263 7.83 -23.96 20.56
C LEU A 263 6.43 -23.44 20.24
N LEU A 264 5.44 -23.69 21.11
CA LEU A 264 4.08 -23.14 20.95
C LEU A 264 4.08 -21.61 21.04
N ALA A 265 4.81 -21.04 22.01
CA ALA A 265 4.95 -19.59 22.14
C ALA A 265 5.64 -18.97 20.92
N ALA A 266 6.67 -19.61 20.38
CA ALA A 266 7.33 -19.18 19.14
C ALA A 266 6.36 -19.23 17.94
N GLY A 267 5.59 -20.31 17.80
CA GLY A 267 4.56 -20.42 16.76
C GLY A 267 3.49 -19.33 16.87
N ALA A 268 2.99 -19.07 18.09
CA ALA A 268 2.01 -18.02 18.35
C ALA A 268 2.58 -16.62 18.04
N LEU A 269 3.84 -16.35 18.41
CA LEU A 269 4.52 -15.08 18.10
C LEU A 269 4.73 -14.89 16.60
N ILE A 270 5.05 -15.96 15.86
CA ILE A 270 5.16 -15.91 14.39
C ILE A 270 3.80 -15.60 13.76
N THR A 271 2.73 -16.26 14.21
CA THR A 271 1.37 -16.01 13.70
C THR A 271 0.89 -14.59 13.99
N LEU A 272 1.08 -14.10 15.22
CA LEU A 272 0.80 -12.69 15.58
C LEU A 272 1.65 -11.71 14.76
N GLY A 273 2.92 -12.05 14.54
CA GLY A 273 3.83 -11.28 13.69
C GLY A 273 3.36 -11.20 12.24
N GLY A 274 2.83 -12.31 11.70
CA GLY A 274 2.27 -12.39 10.35
C GLY A 274 1.12 -11.40 10.16
N GLN A 275 0.11 -11.44 11.04
CA GLN A 275 -1.06 -10.56 10.98
C GLN A 275 -0.69 -9.07 11.13
N LEU A 276 0.25 -8.75 12.01
CA LEU A 276 0.76 -7.38 12.16
C LEU A 276 1.50 -6.93 10.90
N SER A 277 2.25 -7.83 10.26
CA SER A 277 3.00 -7.50 9.04
C SER A 277 2.09 -7.14 7.87
N GLU A 278 0.93 -7.80 7.75
CA GLU A 278 -0.03 -7.54 6.67
C GLU A 278 -0.68 -6.16 6.83
N ARG A 279 -1.13 -5.83 8.04
CA ARG A 279 -1.71 -4.50 8.34
C ARG A 279 -0.72 -3.38 8.06
N VAL A 280 0.50 -3.51 8.55
CA VAL A 280 1.58 -2.53 8.31
C VAL A 280 1.94 -2.44 6.83
N SER A 281 1.90 -3.56 6.10
CA SER A 281 2.18 -3.57 4.67
C SER A 281 1.06 -2.90 3.86
N ALA A 282 -0.20 -3.08 4.24
CA ALA A 282 -1.34 -2.43 3.62
C ALA A 282 -1.28 -0.90 3.81
N GLU A 283 -1.06 -0.42 5.04
CA GLU A 283 -0.90 1.00 5.34
C GLU A 283 0.25 1.62 4.54
N ARG A 284 1.39 0.92 4.43
CA ARG A 284 2.54 1.39 3.64
C ARG A 284 2.22 1.48 2.16
N ARG A 285 1.47 0.53 1.60
CA ARG A 285 1.04 0.58 0.19
C ARG A 285 0.10 1.76 -0.05
N GLN A 286 -0.82 2.02 0.87
CA GLN A 286 -1.73 3.15 0.81
C GLN A 286 -0.99 4.49 0.85
N ILE A 287 -0.09 4.68 1.83
CA ILE A 287 0.72 5.91 1.94
C ILE A 287 1.59 6.09 0.68
N LYS A 288 2.17 5.01 0.16
CA LYS A 288 2.93 5.06 -1.09
C LYS A 288 2.06 5.56 -2.25
N GLN A 289 0.87 5.00 -2.43
CA GLN A 289 -0.06 5.44 -3.48
C GLN A 289 -0.47 6.91 -3.30
N GLN A 290 -0.70 7.36 -2.07
CA GLN A 290 -1.00 8.77 -1.78
C GLN A 290 0.18 9.69 -2.10
N LEU A 291 1.41 9.29 -1.78
CA LEU A 291 2.62 10.05 -2.14
C LEU A 291 2.81 10.12 -3.65
N ASP A 292 2.71 8.98 -4.34
CA ASP A 292 2.91 8.90 -5.80
C ASP A 292 1.85 9.74 -6.54
N SER A 293 0.59 9.70 -6.09
CA SER A 293 -0.50 10.51 -6.66
C SER A 293 -0.38 12.00 -6.32
N GLY A 294 -0.03 12.34 -5.07
CA GLY A 294 0.21 13.73 -4.65
C GLY A 294 1.39 14.38 -5.36
N GLU A 295 2.48 13.62 -5.57
CA GLU A 295 3.64 14.05 -6.37
C GLU A 295 3.23 14.34 -7.82
N ALA A 296 2.47 13.44 -8.45
CA ALA A 296 2.01 13.61 -9.83
C ALA A 296 1.05 14.82 -9.98
N ALA A 297 0.14 15.01 -9.02
CA ALA A 297 -0.77 16.15 -8.98
C ALA A 297 0.00 17.47 -8.84
N PHE A 298 0.96 17.53 -7.90
CA PHE A 298 1.80 18.71 -7.70
C PHE A 298 2.65 19.02 -8.94
N ARG A 299 3.31 18.03 -9.56
CA ARG A 299 4.05 18.24 -10.82
C ARG A 299 3.17 18.79 -11.93
N THR A 300 1.92 18.34 -12.01
CA THR A 300 0.99 18.79 -13.06
C THR A 300 0.58 20.23 -12.81
N ALA A 301 0.14 20.56 -11.59
CA ALA A 301 -0.21 21.92 -11.21
C ALA A 301 0.95 22.91 -11.42
N VAL A 302 2.18 22.51 -11.04
CA VAL A 302 3.39 23.34 -11.26
C VAL A 302 3.64 23.58 -12.75
N ARG A 303 3.54 22.55 -13.60
CA ARG A 303 3.74 22.72 -15.06
C ARG A 303 2.72 23.68 -15.66
N GLU A 304 1.46 23.54 -15.28
CA GLU A 304 0.37 24.42 -15.74
C GLU A 304 0.57 25.86 -15.28
N TYR A 305 0.85 26.07 -13.99
CA TYR A 305 1.13 27.40 -13.44
C TYR A 305 2.32 28.06 -14.13
N LEU A 306 3.45 27.36 -14.29
CA LEU A 306 4.64 27.93 -14.90
C LEU A 306 4.44 28.25 -16.39
N ALA A 307 3.68 27.44 -17.12
CA ALA A 307 3.30 27.73 -18.51
C ALA A 307 2.30 28.90 -18.65
N ALA A 308 1.47 29.14 -17.64
CA ALA A 308 0.64 30.34 -17.56
C ALA A 308 1.48 31.58 -17.17
N TYR A 309 2.37 31.44 -16.19
CA TYR A 309 3.24 32.49 -15.67
C TYR A 309 4.17 33.09 -16.74
N GLU A 310 4.69 32.25 -17.64
CA GLU A 310 5.47 32.69 -18.80
C GLU A 310 4.74 33.72 -19.66
N ARG A 311 3.40 33.61 -19.75
CA ARG A 311 2.55 34.51 -20.53
C ARG A 311 2.03 35.67 -19.68
N ASP A 312 1.58 35.40 -18.47
CA ASP A 312 0.97 36.37 -17.54
C ASP A 312 1.59 36.30 -16.14
N ALA A 313 2.12 37.41 -15.64
CA ALA A 313 2.79 37.46 -14.33
C ALA A 313 1.80 37.24 -13.18
N HIS A 314 0.50 37.48 -13.42
CA HIS A 314 -0.58 37.28 -12.46
C HIS A 314 -1.31 35.94 -12.67
N ALA A 315 -0.66 34.96 -13.29
CA ALA A 315 -1.20 33.62 -13.43
C ALA A 315 -1.69 33.05 -12.10
N ASP A 316 -2.84 32.38 -12.12
CA ASP A 316 -3.47 31.82 -10.93
C ASP A 316 -2.58 30.76 -10.25
N HIS A 317 -2.23 31.02 -8.99
CA HIS A 317 -1.36 30.19 -8.16
C HIS A 317 -2.14 29.23 -7.23
N THR A 318 -3.47 29.30 -7.20
CA THR A 318 -4.29 28.55 -6.23
C THR A 318 -4.19 27.03 -6.38
N ALA A 319 -4.14 26.53 -7.61
CA ALA A 319 -4.01 25.10 -7.90
C ALA A 319 -2.67 24.52 -7.39
N VAL A 320 -1.58 25.28 -7.53
CA VAL A 320 -0.25 24.87 -7.04
C VAL A 320 -0.22 24.83 -5.52
N LEU A 321 -0.79 25.82 -4.83
CA LEU A 321 -0.89 25.82 -3.37
C LEU A 321 -1.68 24.63 -2.86
N THR A 322 -2.85 24.38 -3.46
CA THR A 322 -3.71 23.26 -3.07
C THR A 322 -2.98 21.92 -3.21
N ALA A 323 -2.29 21.70 -4.33
CA ALA A 323 -1.52 20.49 -4.55
C ALA A 323 -0.28 20.38 -3.62
N ARG A 324 0.39 21.51 -3.34
CA ARG A 324 1.51 21.59 -2.39
C ARG A 324 1.08 21.21 -0.98
N ASP A 325 -0.03 21.75 -0.51
CA ASP A 325 -0.55 21.51 0.83
C ASP A 325 -1.04 20.06 0.99
N ALA A 326 -1.68 19.50 -0.05
CA ALA A 326 -2.05 18.09 -0.08
C ALA A 326 -0.82 17.15 0.00
N LEU A 327 0.24 17.44 -0.77
CA LEU A 327 1.49 16.67 -0.72
C LEU A 327 2.19 16.82 0.64
N THR A 328 2.22 18.04 1.19
CA THR A 328 2.75 18.32 2.53
C THR A 328 2.01 17.54 3.62
N GLY A 329 0.68 17.52 3.57
CA GLY A 329 -0.15 16.74 4.49
C GLY A 329 0.11 15.23 4.40
N THR A 330 0.40 14.72 3.19
CA THR A 330 0.75 13.31 2.99
C THR A 330 2.17 13.00 3.50
N LEU A 331 3.13 13.90 3.28
CA LEU A 331 4.50 13.78 3.80
C LEU A 331 4.54 13.76 5.34
N ALA A 332 3.67 14.52 6.00
CA ALA A 332 3.54 14.53 7.45
C ALA A 332 3.07 13.17 8.03
N GLN A 333 2.34 12.37 7.24
CA GLN A 333 1.82 11.06 7.64
C GLN A 333 2.84 9.92 7.43
N VAL A 334 4.02 10.20 6.86
CA VAL A 334 5.03 9.17 6.61
C VAL A 334 5.53 8.58 7.94
N ALA A 335 5.10 7.35 8.24
CA ALA A 335 5.54 6.60 9.40
C ALA A 335 6.94 5.98 9.22
N GLY A 336 7.64 5.70 10.32
CA GLY A 336 8.88 4.93 10.30
C GLY A 336 9.99 5.47 11.20
N PRO A 337 11.24 5.00 10.98
CA PRO A 337 12.40 5.45 11.75
C PRO A 337 12.56 6.98 11.73
N GLY A 338 13.18 7.54 12.77
CA GLY A 338 13.35 8.99 12.94
C GLY A 338 13.96 9.69 11.71
N ALA A 339 14.99 9.09 11.09
CA ALA A 339 15.64 9.63 9.90
C ALA A 339 14.70 9.75 8.68
N ARG A 340 13.74 8.81 8.54
CA ARG A 340 12.73 8.87 7.47
C ARG A 340 11.75 10.00 7.70
N ARG A 341 11.28 10.15 8.95
CA ARG A 341 10.35 11.22 9.33
C ARG A 341 11.00 12.60 9.21
N SER A 342 12.26 12.75 9.59
CA SER A 342 12.97 14.03 9.44
C SER A 342 13.23 14.36 7.97
N ALA A 343 13.55 13.37 7.12
CA ALA A 343 13.66 13.57 5.68
C ALA A 343 12.32 13.98 5.04
N ALA A 344 11.20 13.36 5.42
CA ALA A 344 9.87 13.72 4.93
C ALA A 344 9.47 15.15 5.36
N ARG A 345 9.73 15.54 6.61
CA ARG A 345 9.47 16.91 7.09
C ARG A 345 10.31 17.95 6.36
N ARG A 346 11.63 17.71 6.23
CA ARG A 346 12.52 18.61 5.47
C ARG A 346 12.04 18.76 4.03
N LEU A 347 11.64 17.67 3.39
CA LEU A 347 11.10 17.75 2.04
C LEU A 347 9.83 18.61 1.99
N ALA A 348 8.91 18.44 2.93
CA ALA A 348 7.69 19.26 3.01
C ALA A 348 7.99 20.75 3.22
N ASP A 349 8.94 21.09 4.10
CA ASP A 349 9.35 22.47 4.37
C ASP A 349 10.06 23.10 3.15
N GLU A 350 10.81 22.30 2.39
CA GLU A 350 11.59 22.71 1.22
C GLU A 350 10.80 22.65 -0.11
N LEU A 351 9.51 22.27 -0.10
CA LEU A 351 8.70 22.26 -1.32
C LEU A 351 8.58 23.70 -1.86
N PRO A 352 9.05 23.95 -3.10
CA PRO A 352 9.04 25.29 -3.70
C PRO A 352 7.60 25.77 -3.97
N LEU A 353 7.47 27.03 -4.40
CA LEU A 353 6.19 27.65 -4.74
C LEU A 353 5.21 27.70 -3.55
N ALA A 354 5.73 27.97 -2.35
CA ALA A 354 4.91 28.35 -1.20
C ALA A 354 4.26 29.75 -1.38
N ARG A 355 4.76 30.53 -2.35
CA ARG A 355 4.31 31.86 -2.74
C ARG A 355 4.35 31.95 -4.27
N PRO A 356 3.51 32.81 -4.87
CA PRO A 356 3.59 33.07 -6.30
C PRO A 356 4.95 33.65 -6.70
N LEU A 357 5.35 33.39 -7.94
CA LEU A 357 6.55 33.97 -8.51
C LEU A 357 6.39 35.49 -8.66
N PRO A 358 7.48 36.26 -8.44
CA PRO A 358 7.41 37.71 -8.44
C PRO A 358 7.20 38.23 -9.87
N ASP A 359 6.35 39.24 -10.02
CA ASP A 359 6.15 39.96 -11.28
C ASP A 359 7.32 40.90 -11.63
N ALA A 360 8.06 41.37 -10.61
CA ALA A 360 9.19 42.26 -10.74
C ALA A 360 10.42 41.81 -9.92
N ARG A 361 11.62 42.19 -10.38
CA ARG A 361 12.88 42.00 -9.66
C ARG A 361 13.66 43.32 -9.65
N ASP A 362 14.13 43.71 -8.47
CA ASP A 362 14.85 44.98 -8.26
C ASP A 362 14.08 46.21 -8.77
N GLY A 363 12.75 46.17 -8.65
CA GLY A 363 11.85 47.25 -9.10
C GLY A 363 11.51 47.25 -10.60
N ALA A 364 12.09 46.33 -11.39
CA ALA A 364 11.79 46.20 -12.82
C ALA A 364 10.87 45.00 -13.08
N PHE A 365 9.80 45.22 -13.86
CA PHE A 365 8.91 44.14 -14.31
C PHE A 365 9.66 43.13 -15.16
N LEU A 366 9.42 41.85 -14.92
CA LEU A 366 10.04 40.77 -15.66
C LEU A 366 9.38 40.60 -17.03
N GLY A 367 10.15 40.82 -18.10
CA GLY A 367 9.72 40.49 -19.46
C GLY A 367 9.52 38.98 -19.67
N THR A 368 8.86 38.60 -20.76
CA THR A 368 8.55 37.19 -21.10
C THR A 368 9.77 36.27 -21.06
N HIS A 369 10.92 36.70 -21.59
CA HIS A 369 12.16 35.90 -21.56
C HIS A 369 12.68 35.69 -20.13
N ALA A 370 12.67 36.73 -19.30
CA ALA A 370 13.11 36.63 -17.90
C ALA A 370 12.17 35.73 -17.09
N ARG A 371 10.85 35.81 -17.33
CA ARG A 371 9.86 34.91 -16.73
C ARG A 371 10.06 33.46 -17.16
N ALA A 372 10.36 33.20 -18.43
CA ALA A 372 10.67 31.85 -18.92
C ALA A 372 11.94 31.27 -18.27
N GLN A 373 12.97 32.09 -18.08
CA GLN A 373 14.18 31.68 -17.39
C GLN A 373 13.93 31.36 -15.90
N GLU A 374 13.18 32.22 -15.20
CA GLU A 374 12.79 31.98 -13.80
C GLU A 374 11.94 30.69 -13.69
N ALA A 375 10.94 30.53 -14.56
CA ALA A 375 10.11 29.34 -14.62
C ALA A 375 10.94 28.07 -14.83
N GLN A 376 11.95 28.13 -15.70
CA GLN A 376 12.84 26.99 -15.93
C GLN A 376 13.69 26.64 -14.70
N GLY A 377 14.22 27.64 -13.99
CA GLY A 377 14.95 27.43 -12.73
C GLY A 377 14.08 26.79 -11.64
N VAL A 378 12.82 27.21 -11.57
CA VAL A 378 11.84 26.63 -10.64
C VAL A 378 11.49 25.19 -11.02
N ARG A 379 11.27 24.88 -12.31
CA ARG A 379 11.05 23.50 -12.79
C ARG A 379 12.18 22.57 -12.35
N GLN A 380 13.43 22.98 -12.56
CA GLN A 380 14.61 22.19 -12.16
C GLN A 380 14.67 21.98 -10.65
N THR A 381 14.35 23.01 -9.87
CA THR A 381 14.31 22.93 -8.40
C THR A 381 13.22 21.96 -7.93
N VAL A 382 12.01 22.06 -8.48
CA VAL A 382 10.89 21.15 -8.20
C VAL A 382 11.29 19.71 -8.51
N ASP A 383 11.80 19.45 -9.71
CA ASP A 383 12.21 18.10 -10.11
C ASP A 383 13.34 17.56 -9.22
N GLY A 384 14.31 18.39 -8.86
CA GLY A 384 15.39 18.04 -7.94
C GLY A 384 14.89 17.63 -6.56
N ARG A 385 13.93 18.37 -5.98
CA ARG A 385 13.35 18.05 -4.66
C ARG A 385 12.46 16.81 -4.71
N LEU A 386 11.63 16.68 -5.74
CA LEU A 386 10.70 15.55 -5.87
C LEU A 386 11.40 14.20 -6.14
N ARG A 387 12.65 14.20 -6.62
CA ARG A 387 13.47 12.97 -6.71
C ARG A 387 13.69 12.26 -5.37
N ILE A 388 13.49 12.94 -4.25
CA ILE A 388 13.61 12.37 -2.90
C ILE A 388 12.34 11.56 -2.51
N VAL A 389 11.19 11.81 -3.12
CA VAL A 389 9.92 11.13 -2.76
C VAL A 389 10.02 9.60 -2.96
N PRO A 390 10.55 9.06 -4.07
CA PRO A 390 10.77 7.62 -4.22
C PRO A 390 11.72 7.04 -3.17
N ASP A 391 12.74 7.78 -2.73
CA ASP A 391 13.68 7.34 -1.70
C ASP A 391 12.99 7.18 -0.33
N LEU A 392 12.03 8.06 -0.03
CA LEU A 392 11.18 7.91 1.17
C LEU A 392 10.38 6.61 1.14
N ASN A 393 10.10 6.04 -0.04
CA ASN A 393 9.44 4.75 -0.21
C ASN A 393 10.40 3.54 -0.22
N GLY A 394 11.71 3.78 -0.05
CA GLY A 394 12.75 2.74 -0.01
C GLY A 394 12.59 1.72 1.13
N ARG A 395 13.33 0.60 1.04
CA ARG A 395 13.27 -0.51 2.00
C ARG A 395 13.50 -0.03 3.44
N ALA A 396 12.67 -0.48 4.38
CA ALA A 396 12.77 -0.09 5.80
C ALA A 396 14.15 -0.35 6.43
N LEU A 397 14.87 -1.37 5.95
CA LEU A 397 16.24 -1.67 6.38
C LEU A 397 17.22 -0.53 6.09
N TYR A 398 17.09 0.15 4.95
CA TYR A 398 17.92 1.29 4.59
C TYR A 398 17.74 2.43 5.61
N TRP A 399 16.50 2.79 5.92
CA TRP A 399 16.17 3.83 6.88
C TRP A 399 16.55 3.46 8.32
N ARG A 400 16.43 2.18 8.70
CA ARG A 400 16.86 1.69 10.02
C ARG A 400 18.37 1.79 10.18
N TRP A 401 19.13 1.36 9.17
CA TRP A 401 20.58 1.50 9.14
C TRP A 401 21.02 2.97 9.16
N ARG A 402 20.34 3.84 8.42
CA ARG A 402 20.63 5.28 8.42
C ARG A 402 20.38 5.90 9.80
N THR A 403 19.29 5.53 10.46
CA THR A 403 18.98 5.99 11.82
C THR A 403 20.08 5.57 12.81
N LEU A 404 20.60 4.35 12.70
CA LEU A 404 21.71 3.88 13.53
C LEU A 404 23.02 4.64 13.30
N ARG A 405 23.28 5.10 12.07
CA ARG A 405 24.47 5.92 11.75
C ARG A 405 24.33 7.37 12.18
N GLU A 406 23.12 7.91 12.12
CA GLU A 406 22.84 9.31 12.49
C GLU A 406 22.75 9.50 14.01
N HIS A 407 22.76 8.43 14.82
CA HIS A 407 22.94 8.59 16.27
C HIS A 407 24.39 9.04 16.52
N PRO A 408 24.61 10.30 16.92
CA PRO A 408 25.95 10.74 17.30
C PRO A 408 26.43 9.80 18.40
N ALA A 409 27.67 9.31 18.27
CA ALA A 409 28.30 8.60 19.37
C ALA A 409 28.13 9.47 20.62
N PRO A 410 27.63 8.92 21.75
CA PRO A 410 27.38 9.70 22.94
C PRO A 410 28.63 10.53 23.21
N ALA A 411 28.47 11.86 23.17
CA ALA A 411 29.56 12.78 23.40
C ALA A 411 30.17 12.38 24.74
N THR A 412 31.40 11.86 24.72
CA THR A 412 32.05 11.35 25.91
C THR A 412 32.12 12.50 26.92
N PRO A 413 31.33 12.47 28.00
CA PRO A 413 31.37 13.54 28.99
C PRO A 413 32.70 13.37 29.72
N GLY A 414 33.70 14.20 29.41
CA GLY A 414 34.99 14.12 30.10
C GLY A 414 36.23 14.59 29.34
N ALA A 415 36.13 15.14 28.13
CA ALA A 415 37.28 15.78 27.47
C ALA A 415 37.21 17.32 27.56
N ALA A 416 36.89 17.82 28.76
CA ALA A 416 37.24 19.18 29.15
C ALA A 416 38.39 19.03 30.15
N ALA A 417 39.60 19.30 29.68
CA ALA A 417 40.81 19.46 30.49
C ALA A 417 41.28 20.90 30.32
#